data_AF-A0A8K0H216-F1
#
_entry.id   AF-A0A8K0H216-F1
#
_cell.length_a   1.000
_cell.length_b   1.000
_cell.length_c   1.000
_cell.angle_alpha   90.00
_cell.angle_beta   90.00
_cell.angle_gamma   90.00
#
_symmetry.space_group_name_H-M   'P 1'
#
loop_
_entity.id
_entity.type
_entity.pdbx_description
1 polymer ?
#
loop_
_entity_poly.entity_id
_entity_poly.type
_entity_poly.pdbx_seq_one_letter_code
_entity_poly.pdbx_strand_id
1 'polypeptide(L)'
;MEPVSPTGQYFNSSVLSISILAVLEFEIPITIIDAQAFSLLKDVFLPINPRFSSIMVEDKNGKKQWKRVEVLLEDHMKLPIFPSGLSLESYDKYLDEYLSKIALERFPQNKPLWEVHIVKYPTSNAAGHVIFKLHHALGDGYSLMSALLSCLQRADNPSLPLTFPSLRSSKPNKNHKKSIFSCVPCFFSSVFNTISDVRMSILKSEDDRTPIRSGNGGIEFHPTSITTMTFPLDQIKSIKTKLGVTINDVISGILFYGARLYMQEISQESITGNSKSTALVLLNTRMLGNYTSIKDMAKLKPAEMPWGNRFAFLHIPIPKSADVSNPLDFVLHSQKIIMRKRKSLAVYITGRFLEIMKKLKGPEVVAGYIHSTAGNASMTISNMIGPVEQMALANHPIKGLYYMVVGTPQGLDVTVISYVGKLRVTFGAEKGHIDPQKLKSCMENAFQTIFKASHKSPTNDKLN
;
A
#
# COMPACT_ATOMS: atom_id res chain seq x y z
N MET A 1 -15.49 26.74 1.67
CA MET A 1 -14.27 25.99 1.33
C MET A 1 -14.05 24.96 2.44
N GLU A 2 -13.79 23.69 2.09
CA GLU A 2 -13.55 22.62 3.08
C GLU A 2 -12.06 22.63 3.48
N PRO A 3 -11.68 22.52 4.76
CA PRO A 3 -10.28 22.44 5.14
C PRO A 3 -9.62 21.16 4.62
N VAL A 4 -8.35 21.25 4.19
CA VAL A 4 -7.57 20.05 3.85
C VAL A 4 -7.27 19.26 5.13
N SER A 5 -7.36 17.93 5.06
CA SER A 5 -7.03 17.05 6.17
C SER A 5 -5.57 17.27 6.65
N PRO A 6 -5.24 17.04 7.93
CA PRO A 6 -3.86 17.17 8.40
C PRO A 6 -2.86 16.39 7.55
N THR A 7 -3.13 15.11 7.27
CA THR A 7 -2.28 14.27 6.42
C THR A 7 -2.19 14.81 4.99
N GLY A 8 -3.29 15.33 4.43
CA GLY A 8 -3.27 15.92 3.10
C GLY A 8 -2.43 17.19 3.01
N GLN A 9 -2.30 17.94 4.11
CA GLN A 9 -1.37 19.07 4.21
C GLN A 9 0.08 18.60 4.28
N TYR A 10 0.36 17.55 5.06
CA TYR A 10 1.72 17.02 5.22
C TYR A 10 2.26 16.42 3.91
N PHE A 11 1.41 15.69 3.21
CA PHE A 11 1.76 14.98 1.97
C PHE A 11 1.66 15.87 0.72
N ASN A 12 1.22 17.11 0.85
CA ASN A 12 1.33 18.14 -0.18
C ASN A 12 2.22 19.28 0.33
N SER A 13 3.49 18.97 0.56
CA SER A 13 4.51 19.91 1.04
C SER A 13 5.73 19.91 0.11
N SER A 14 6.64 20.86 0.32
CA SER A 14 7.91 20.93 -0.43
C SER A 14 8.80 19.70 -0.21
N VAL A 15 8.71 19.10 0.99
CA VAL A 15 9.57 18.00 1.46
C VAL A 15 8.93 16.63 1.19
N LEU A 16 7.60 16.55 1.15
CA LEU A 16 6.89 15.28 0.98
C LEU A 16 5.70 15.47 0.04
N SER A 17 5.76 14.83 -1.13
CA SER A 17 4.69 14.78 -2.13
C SER A 17 4.47 13.34 -2.56
N ILE A 18 3.41 12.73 -2.04
CA ILE A 18 3.12 11.31 -2.26
C ILE A 18 1.97 11.17 -3.26
N SER A 19 2.19 10.35 -4.27
CA SER A 19 1.18 9.98 -5.26
C SER A 19 0.94 8.48 -5.27
N ILE A 20 -0.21 8.08 -5.80
CA ILE A 20 -0.59 6.68 -5.98
C ILE A 20 -0.85 6.46 -7.47
N LEU A 21 -0.16 5.48 -8.04
CA LEU A 21 -0.41 4.97 -9.38
C LEU A 21 -1.28 3.73 -9.23
N ALA A 22 -2.54 3.78 -9.63
CA ALA A 22 -3.40 2.60 -9.74
C ALA A 22 -3.50 2.18 -11.21
N VAL A 23 -3.09 0.96 -11.52
CA VAL A 23 -2.98 0.45 -12.89
C VAL A 23 -4.00 -0.65 -13.13
N LEU A 24 -4.85 -0.43 -14.12
CA LEU A 24 -5.77 -1.40 -14.68
C LEU A 24 -5.16 -2.00 -15.93
N GLU A 25 -5.06 -3.32 -15.97
CA GLU A 25 -4.61 -4.09 -17.12
C GLU A 25 -5.81 -4.69 -17.84
N PHE A 26 -5.93 -4.39 -19.13
CA PHE A 26 -7.07 -4.83 -19.95
C PHE A 26 -6.78 -6.12 -20.69
N GLU A 27 -7.81 -6.96 -20.79
CA GLU A 27 -7.76 -8.22 -21.53
C GLU A 27 -7.79 -8.01 -23.04
N ILE A 28 -8.50 -6.97 -23.48
CA ILE A 28 -8.68 -6.58 -24.88
C ILE A 28 -8.10 -5.19 -25.14
N PRO A 29 -7.74 -4.84 -26.40
CA PRO A 29 -7.26 -3.51 -26.72
C PRO A 29 -8.25 -2.43 -26.28
N ILE A 30 -7.72 -1.34 -25.72
CA ILE A 30 -8.56 -0.25 -25.20
C ILE A 30 -9.14 0.53 -26.37
N THR A 31 -10.47 0.59 -26.47
CA THR A 31 -11.17 1.50 -27.39
C THR A 31 -11.80 2.70 -26.69
N ILE A 32 -11.72 2.77 -25.36
CA ILE A 32 -12.29 3.85 -24.53
C ILE A 32 -11.36 5.08 -24.51
N ILE A 33 -11.08 5.68 -25.65
CA ILE A 33 -10.12 6.80 -25.74
C ILE A 33 -10.82 8.16 -25.92
N ASP A 34 -12.10 8.15 -26.33
CA ASP A 34 -12.81 9.34 -26.78
C ASP A 34 -13.99 9.70 -25.85
N ALA A 35 -15.13 10.14 -26.40
CA ALA A 35 -16.30 10.64 -25.68
C ALA A 35 -16.77 9.73 -24.52
N GLN A 36 -16.58 8.42 -24.63
CA GLN A 36 -16.92 7.47 -23.58
C GLN A 36 -16.03 7.62 -22.34
N ALA A 37 -14.72 7.89 -22.50
CA ALA A 37 -13.82 8.16 -21.39
C ALA A 37 -14.20 9.47 -20.69
N PHE A 38 -14.51 10.51 -21.47
CA PHE A 38 -14.94 11.80 -20.96
C PHE A 38 -16.25 11.70 -20.18
N SER A 39 -17.25 10.98 -20.70
CA SER A 39 -18.52 10.73 -19.98
C SER A 39 -18.28 9.96 -18.68
N LEU A 40 -17.46 8.91 -18.69
CA LEU A 40 -17.13 8.18 -17.46
C LEU A 40 -16.49 9.09 -16.41
N LEU A 41 -15.56 9.96 -16.82
CA LEU A 41 -14.94 10.90 -15.89
C LEU A 41 -15.94 11.95 -15.37
N LYS A 42 -16.75 12.52 -16.26
CA LYS A 42 -17.70 13.58 -15.94
C LYS A 42 -18.87 13.11 -15.08
N ASP A 43 -19.45 11.97 -15.46
CA ASP A 43 -20.74 11.50 -14.95
C ASP A 43 -20.58 10.49 -13.81
N VAL A 44 -19.41 9.82 -13.72
CA VAL A 44 -19.14 8.81 -12.69
C VAL A 44 -17.99 9.23 -11.77
N PHE A 45 -16.80 9.54 -12.29
CA PHE A 45 -15.62 9.78 -11.43
C PHE A 45 -15.70 11.08 -10.62
N LEU A 46 -15.94 12.22 -11.29
CA LEU A 46 -16.01 13.53 -10.64
C LEU A 46 -17.09 13.61 -9.52
N PRO A 47 -18.30 13.05 -9.71
CA PRO A 47 -19.34 13.08 -8.68
C PRO A 47 -19.02 12.26 -7.42
N ILE A 48 -18.05 11.32 -7.45
CA ILE A 48 -17.71 10.49 -6.28
C ILE A 48 -17.33 11.36 -5.08
N ASN A 49 -16.55 12.42 -5.30
CA ASN A 49 -16.14 13.32 -4.23
C ASN A 49 -15.85 14.74 -4.75
N PRO A 50 -16.31 15.80 -4.07
CA PRO A 50 -16.03 17.18 -4.46
C PRO A 50 -14.55 17.53 -4.61
N ARG A 51 -13.66 16.79 -3.93
CA ARG A 51 -12.19 16.98 -4.04
C ARG A 51 -11.65 16.69 -5.44
N PHE A 52 -12.31 15.84 -6.23
CA PHE A 52 -11.92 15.60 -7.63
C PHE A 52 -12.20 16.80 -8.53
N SER A 53 -13.07 17.72 -8.10
CA SER A 53 -13.32 19.01 -8.77
C SER A 53 -12.81 20.18 -7.95
N SER A 54 -11.76 20.00 -7.14
CA SER A 54 -11.21 21.05 -6.30
C SER A 54 -9.70 21.17 -6.40
N ILE A 55 -9.21 22.39 -6.25
CA ILE A 55 -7.80 22.72 -6.08
C ILE A 55 -7.49 23.08 -4.64
N MET A 56 -6.22 22.96 -4.25
CA MET A 56 -5.76 23.37 -2.94
C MET A 56 -5.36 24.85 -2.97
N VAL A 57 -5.97 25.66 -2.10
CA VAL A 57 -5.65 27.08 -1.94
C VAL A 57 -5.26 27.36 -0.50
N GLU A 58 -4.39 28.34 -0.30
CA GLU A 58 -3.93 28.78 1.01
C GLU A 58 -4.64 30.07 1.40
N ASP A 59 -5.15 30.14 2.64
CA ASP A 59 -5.70 31.38 3.18
C ASP A 59 -4.59 32.30 3.74
N LYS A 60 -4.98 33.52 4.15
CA LYS A 60 -4.05 34.53 4.68
C LYS A 60 -3.28 34.06 5.93
N ASN A 61 -3.75 33.01 6.60
CA ASN A 61 -3.15 32.45 7.82
C ASN A 61 -2.34 31.17 7.52
N GLY A 62 -2.06 30.89 6.25
CA GLY A 62 -1.29 29.71 5.83
C GLY A 62 -2.07 28.39 5.86
N LYS A 63 -3.40 28.44 6.06
CA LYS A 63 -4.20 27.22 6.17
C LYS A 63 -4.73 26.80 4.80
N LYS A 64 -4.37 25.59 4.40
CA LYS A 64 -4.78 24.96 3.14
C LYS A 64 -6.25 24.52 3.17
N GLN A 65 -7.00 24.91 2.14
CA GLN A 65 -8.43 24.62 1.95
C GLN A 65 -8.70 24.14 0.52
N TRP A 66 -9.75 23.35 0.33
CA TRP A 66 -10.25 22.94 -0.98
C TRP A 66 -11.18 24.01 -1.56
N LYS A 67 -10.87 24.46 -2.76
CA LYS A 67 -11.69 25.36 -3.57
C LYS A 67 -12.17 24.63 -4.81
N ARG A 68 -13.49 24.54 -4.98
CA ARG A 68 -14.10 23.92 -6.17
C ARG A 68 -13.77 24.74 -7.41
N VAL A 69 -13.47 24.05 -8.51
CA VAL A 69 -13.18 24.62 -9.83
C VAL A 69 -13.95 23.86 -10.90
N GLU A 70 -14.10 24.48 -12.06
CA GLU A 70 -14.47 23.76 -13.27
C GLU A 70 -13.29 22.91 -13.74
N VAL A 71 -13.56 21.67 -14.13
CA VAL A 71 -12.52 20.71 -14.52
C VAL A 71 -12.52 20.58 -16.04
N LEU A 72 -11.41 20.98 -16.67
CA LEU A 72 -11.16 20.74 -18.08
C LEU A 72 -10.58 19.33 -18.24
N LEU A 73 -11.40 18.35 -18.60
CA LEU A 73 -11.01 16.93 -18.62
C LEU A 73 -9.81 16.62 -19.55
N GLU A 74 -9.64 17.38 -20.64
CA GLU A 74 -8.52 17.28 -21.58
C GLU A 74 -7.17 17.50 -20.89
N ASP A 75 -7.13 18.35 -19.84
CA ASP A 75 -5.92 18.61 -19.08
C ASP A 75 -5.50 17.43 -18.20
N HIS A 76 -6.43 16.56 -17.83
CA HIS A 76 -6.22 15.46 -16.90
C HIS A 76 -6.05 14.11 -17.60
N MET A 77 -6.47 14.01 -18.87
CA MET A 77 -6.32 12.81 -19.67
C MET A 77 -5.01 12.83 -20.47
N LYS A 78 -4.21 11.78 -20.37
CA LYS A 78 -2.90 11.66 -21.02
C LYS A 78 -2.86 10.42 -21.89
N LEU A 79 -2.51 10.61 -23.17
CA LEU A 79 -2.40 9.55 -24.17
C LEU A 79 -0.93 9.47 -24.62
N PRO A 80 -0.05 8.75 -23.90
CA PRO A 80 1.34 8.60 -24.33
C PRO A 80 1.42 7.88 -25.67
N ILE A 81 2.37 8.31 -26.50
CA ILE A 81 2.64 7.75 -27.82
C ILE A 81 3.95 6.96 -27.74
N PHE A 82 3.88 5.67 -28.00
CA PHE A 82 5.04 4.78 -28.13
C PHE A 82 5.30 4.46 -29.61
N PRO A 83 6.54 4.09 -30.00
CA PRO A 83 6.82 3.67 -31.37
C PRO A 83 5.99 2.44 -31.76
N SER A 84 5.52 2.41 -33.00
CA SER A 84 4.71 1.30 -33.53
C SER A 84 5.57 0.12 -33.97
N GLY A 85 5.00 -1.09 -33.96
CA GLY A 85 5.64 -2.29 -34.52
C GLY A 85 6.75 -2.90 -33.66
N LEU A 86 6.78 -2.59 -32.36
CA LEU A 86 7.74 -3.16 -31.42
C LEU A 86 7.29 -4.54 -30.91
N SER A 87 8.23 -5.31 -30.38
CA SER A 87 7.91 -6.54 -29.65
C SER A 87 7.21 -6.23 -28.31
N LEU A 88 6.52 -7.22 -27.75
CA LEU A 88 5.87 -7.07 -26.44
C LEU A 88 6.88 -6.75 -25.33
N GLU A 89 8.06 -7.35 -25.36
CA GLU A 89 9.14 -7.07 -24.39
C GLU A 89 9.67 -5.64 -24.49
N SER A 90 9.70 -5.08 -25.70
CA SER A 90 10.04 -3.67 -25.89
C SER A 90 8.94 -2.77 -25.31
N TYR A 91 7.66 -3.09 -25.53
CA TYR A 91 6.56 -2.33 -24.92
C TYR A 91 6.53 -2.44 -23.39
N ASP A 92 6.93 -3.57 -22.81
CA ASP A 92 7.12 -3.70 -21.36
C ASP A 92 8.12 -2.66 -20.84
N LYS A 93 9.26 -2.51 -21.51
CA LYS A 93 10.29 -1.51 -21.15
C LYS A 93 9.78 -0.09 -21.29
N TYR A 94 9.05 0.23 -22.37
CA TYR A 94 8.44 1.55 -22.56
C TYR A 94 7.41 1.87 -21.47
N LEU A 95 6.59 0.89 -21.07
CA LEU A 95 5.65 1.07 -19.96
C LEU A 95 6.40 1.29 -18.63
N ASP A 96 7.43 0.51 -18.35
CA ASP A 96 8.24 0.65 -17.13
C ASP A 96 8.92 2.03 -17.05
N GLU A 97 9.49 2.50 -18.15
CA GLU A 97 10.06 3.85 -18.25
C GLU A 97 9.01 4.94 -18.09
N TYR A 98 7.83 4.74 -18.70
CA TYR A 98 6.72 5.68 -18.57
C TYR A 98 6.20 5.77 -17.13
N LEU A 99 6.00 4.63 -16.46
CA LEU A 99 5.61 4.56 -15.05
C LEU A 99 6.65 5.23 -14.15
N SER A 100 7.94 4.99 -14.40
CA SER A 100 9.05 5.62 -13.67
C SER A 100 9.07 7.14 -13.86
N LYS A 101 8.79 7.62 -15.09
CA LYS A 101 8.68 9.04 -15.40
C LYS A 101 7.51 9.71 -14.67
N ILE A 102 6.29 9.18 -14.82
CA ILE A 102 5.10 9.81 -14.22
C ILE A 102 5.10 9.73 -12.69
N ALA A 103 5.84 8.78 -12.11
CA ALA A 103 6.05 8.66 -10.67
C ALA A 103 6.80 9.88 -10.08
N LEU A 104 7.69 10.50 -10.87
CA LEU A 104 8.48 11.67 -10.48
C LEU A 104 7.77 13.00 -10.73
N GLU A 105 6.85 13.04 -11.68
CA GLU A 105 6.16 14.26 -12.08
C GLU A 105 5.19 14.75 -10.99
N ARG A 106 5.44 15.95 -10.46
CA ARG A 106 4.52 16.60 -9.53
C ARG A 106 3.28 17.12 -10.24
N PHE A 107 2.15 17.12 -9.55
CA PHE A 107 0.93 17.73 -10.06
C PHE A 107 1.04 19.26 -10.13
N PRO A 108 0.47 19.90 -11.17
CA PRO A 108 0.27 21.35 -11.20
C PRO A 108 -0.65 21.78 -10.03
N GLN A 109 -0.24 22.82 -9.30
CA GLN A 109 -0.99 23.29 -8.12
C GLN A 109 -2.30 24.01 -8.48
N ASN A 110 -2.45 24.45 -9.73
CA ASN A 110 -3.64 25.14 -10.24
C ASN A 110 -4.70 24.18 -10.82
N LYS A 111 -4.51 22.87 -10.71
CA LYS A 111 -5.42 21.84 -11.23
C LYS A 111 -5.78 20.81 -10.14
N PRO A 112 -6.94 20.15 -10.23
CA PRO A 112 -7.24 19.00 -9.38
C PRO A 112 -6.11 17.96 -9.40
N LEU A 113 -5.81 17.37 -8.24
CA LEU A 113 -4.58 16.58 -8.05
C LEU A 113 -4.71 15.12 -8.53
N TRP A 114 -5.18 14.92 -9.75
CA TRP A 114 -5.35 13.60 -10.37
C TRP A 114 -5.15 13.66 -11.88
N GLU A 115 -4.68 12.57 -12.47
CA GLU A 115 -4.48 12.38 -13.91
C GLU A 115 -4.87 10.95 -14.29
N VAL A 116 -5.35 10.76 -15.51
CA VAL A 116 -5.63 9.44 -16.10
C VAL A 116 -4.81 9.27 -17.35
N HIS A 117 -3.97 8.24 -17.37
CA HIS A 117 -3.10 7.93 -18.49
C HIS A 117 -3.58 6.66 -19.18
N ILE A 118 -3.82 6.71 -20.47
CA ILE A 118 -4.34 5.59 -21.27
C ILE A 118 -3.23 5.11 -22.21
N VAL A 119 -2.64 3.97 -21.90
CA VAL A 119 -1.58 3.33 -22.69
C VAL A 119 -2.21 2.24 -23.55
N LYS A 120 -2.45 2.53 -24.83
CA LYS A 120 -3.11 1.63 -25.79
C LYS A 120 -2.22 0.51 -26.36
N TYR A 121 -0.94 0.48 -25.97
CA TYR A 121 0.04 -0.47 -26.51
C TYR A 121 0.03 -1.76 -25.68
N PRO A 122 0.05 -2.93 -26.33
CA PRO A 122 0.05 -4.21 -25.63
C PRO A 122 1.41 -4.50 -25.00
N THR A 123 1.39 -5.15 -23.84
CA THR A 123 2.54 -5.67 -23.09
C THR A 123 2.50 -7.18 -23.05
N SER A 124 3.52 -7.81 -22.46
CA SER A 124 3.48 -9.26 -22.16
C SER A 124 2.31 -9.65 -21.26
N ASN A 125 1.80 -8.71 -20.45
CA ASN A 125 0.76 -8.97 -19.46
C ASN A 125 -0.65 -8.54 -19.89
N ALA A 126 -0.81 -7.50 -20.73
CA ALA A 126 -2.11 -6.91 -21.01
C ALA A 126 -2.20 -6.32 -22.43
N ALA A 127 -3.41 -6.20 -22.97
CA ALA A 127 -3.64 -5.58 -24.28
C ALA A 127 -3.64 -4.04 -24.23
N GLY A 128 -3.66 -3.46 -23.03
CA GLY A 128 -3.58 -2.03 -22.77
C GLY A 128 -3.68 -1.73 -21.28
N HIS A 129 -3.34 -0.49 -20.89
CA HIS A 129 -3.31 -0.07 -19.49
C HIS A 129 -4.03 1.26 -19.30
N VAL A 130 -4.81 1.38 -18.23
CA VAL A 130 -5.28 2.67 -17.71
C VAL A 130 -4.65 2.90 -16.36
N ILE A 131 -3.96 4.03 -16.21
CA ILE A 131 -3.25 4.41 -15.00
C ILE A 131 -3.93 5.62 -14.40
N PHE A 132 -4.51 5.46 -13.21
CA PHE A 132 -4.97 6.58 -12.39
C PHE A 132 -3.82 7.04 -11.51
N LYS A 133 -3.30 8.23 -11.78
CA LYS A 133 -2.33 8.90 -10.93
C LYS A 133 -3.09 9.84 -10.01
N LEU A 134 -3.00 9.62 -8.70
CA LEU A 134 -3.81 10.29 -7.68
C LEU A 134 -2.91 10.81 -6.57
N HIS A 135 -3.02 12.10 -6.23
CA HIS A 135 -2.25 12.62 -5.10
C HIS A 135 -2.85 12.16 -3.77
N HIS A 136 -2.00 11.78 -2.81
CA HIS A 136 -2.41 11.19 -1.53
C HIS A 136 -3.11 12.22 -0.60
N ALA A 137 -3.09 13.51 -0.95
CA ALA A 137 -3.90 14.53 -0.29
C ALA A 137 -5.41 14.41 -0.55
N LEU A 138 -5.81 13.75 -1.66
CA LEU A 138 -7.22 13.54 -1.99
C LEU A 138 -7.89 12.59 -0.99
N GLY A 139 -7.19 11.51 -0.63
CA GLY A 139 -7.63 10.50 0.32
C GLY A 139 -6.53 9.46 0.57
N ASP A 140 -6.79 8.51 1.47
CA ASP A 140 -5.93 7.34 1.60
C ASP A 140 -6.27 6.24 0.60
N GLY A 141 -5.44 5.18 0.59
CA GLY A 141 -5.63 4.03 -0.31
C GLY A 141 -7.03 3.43 -0.26
N TYR A 142 -7.68 3.39 0.91
CA TYR A 142 -9.07 2.92 1.01
C TYR A 142 -10.06 3.85 0.31
N SER A 143 -9.98 5.16 0.57
CA SER A 143 -10.88 6.14 -0.07
C SER A 143 -10.69 6.17 -1.59
N LEU A 144 -9.44 6.14 -2.06
CA LEU A 144 -9.13 6.18 -3.48
C LEU A 144 -9.45 4.87 -4.20
N MET A 145 -9.20 3.72 -3.57
CA MET A 145 -9.64 2.43 -4.10
C MET A 145 -11.16 2.33 -4.15
N SER A 146 -11.89 2.86 -3.16
CA SER A 146 -13.36 2.92 -3.25
C SER A 146 -13.83 3.77 -4.43
N ALA A 147 -13.17 4.88 -4.73
CA ALA A 147 -13.50 5.68 -5.90
C ALA A 147 -13.20 4.95 -7.22
N LEU A 148 -12.03 4.30 -7.31
CA LEU A 148 -11.70 3.48 -8.48
C LEU A 148 -12.77 2.40 -8.71
N LEU A 149 -13.13 1.66 -7.65
CA LEU A 149 -14.13 0.59 -7.72
C LEU A 149 -15.53 1.10 -8.06
N SER A 150 -15.91 2.31 -7.66
CA SER A 150 -17.18 2.92 -8.07
C SER A 150 -17.27 3.20 -9.58
N CYS A 151 -16.13 3.31 -10.26
CA CYS A 151 -16.09 3.42 -11.72
C CYS A 151 -16.16 2.05 -12.42
N LEU A 152 -16.12 0.94 -11.67
CA LEU A 152 -15.98 -0.41 -12.20
C LEU A 152 -17.25 -1.23 -11.97
N GLN A 153 -17.55 -2.09 -12.93
CA GLN A 153 -18.67 -3.02 -12.86
C GLN A 153 -18.15 -4.46 -12.91
N ARG A 154 -18.98 -5.42 -12.55
CA ARG A 154 -18.68 -6.84 -12.78
C ARG A 154 -18.69 -7.13 -14.28
N ALA A 155 -17.68 -7.88 -14.74
CA ALA A 155 -17.56 -8.27 -16.15
C ALA A 155 -18.63 -9.29 -16.56
N ASP A 156 -19.02 -10.18 -15.65
CA ASP A 156 -20.01 -11.23 -15.90
C ASP A 156 -21.46 -10.72 -15.83
N ASN A 157 -21.76 -9.83 -14.89
CA ASN A 157 -23.07 -9.20 -14.76
C ASN A 157 -22.96 -7.80 -14.14
N PRO A 158 -23.01 -6.72 -14.96
CA PRO A 158 -22.88 -5.34 -14.50
C PRO A 158 -23.92 -4.88 -13.48
N SER A 159 -25.09 -5.53 -13.43
CA SER A 159 -26.15 -5.18 -12.48
C SER A 159 -25.86 -5.63 -11.04
N LEU A 160 -24.89 -6.55 -10.85
CA LEU A 160 -24.54 -7.09 -9.56
C LEU A 160 -23.37 -6.30 -8.92
N PRO A 161 -23.39 -6.08 -7.60
CA PRO A 161 -22.27 -5.45 -6.92
C PRO A 161 -21.05 -6.38 -6.86
N LEU A 162 -19.87 -5.77 -6.87
CA LEU A 162 -18.60 -6.47 -6.59
C LEU A 162 -18.62 -7.09 -5.19
N THR A 163 -18.01 -8.27 -5.04
CA THR A 163 -17.87 -8.91 -3.74
C THR A 163 -16.41 -9.06 -3.32
N PHE A 164 -16.20 -9.03 -2.01
CA PHE A 164 -14.88 -9.07 -1.38
C PHE A 164 -14.84 -10.26 -0.41
N PRO A 165 -13.67 -10.89 -0.20
CA PRO A 165 -13.51 -11.94 0.79
C PRO A 165 -13.99 -11.50 2.17
N SER A 166 -14.93 -12.24 2.77
CA SER A 166 -15.38 -11.95 4.13
C SER A 166 -14.27 -12.28 5.14
N LEU A 167 -13.82 -11.28 5.90
CA LEU A 167 -13.02 -11.50 7.10
C LEU A 167 -13.97 -11.98 8.21
N ARG A 168 -14.25 -13.29 8.27
CA ARG A 168 -14.87 -13.88 9.47
C ARG A 168 -13.88 -13.66 10.62
N SER A 169 -14.15 -12.66 11.45
CA SER A 169 -13.58 -12.59 12.79
C SER A 169 -13.96 -13.89 13.49
N SER A 170 -12.98 -14.72 13.81
CA SER A 170 -13.17 -15.80 14.79
C SER A 170 -13.66 -15.11 16.06
N LYS A 171 -14.97 -15.26 16.36
CA LYS A 171 -15.52 -14.77 17.63
C LYS A 171 -14.60 -15.27 18.74
N PRO A 172 -14.09 -14.41 19.64
CA PRO A 172 -13.38 -14.90 20.80
C PRO A 172 -14.35 -15.81 21.55
N ASN A 173 -13.95 -17.07 21.74
CA ASN A 173 -14.73 -18.04 22.48
C ASN A 173 -14.91 -17.48 23.90
N LYS A 174 -16.10 -16.98 24.23
CA LYS A 174 -16.43 -16.43 25.55
C LYS A 174 -16.59 -17.60 26.52
N ASN A 175 -15.50 -18.26 26.87
CA ASN A 175 -15.47 -19.24 27.95
C ASN A 175 -14.08 -19.29 28.56
N HIS A 176 -13.71 -18.26 29.31
CA HIS A 176 -12.77 -18.37 30.42
C HIS A 176 -13.06 -17.27 31.43
N LYS A 177 -13.74 -17.61 32.52
CA LYS A 177 -13.70 -16.83 33.76
C LYS A 177 -12.24 -16.85 34.24
N LYS A 178 -11.50 -15.76 34.04
CA LYS A 178 -10.17 -15.58 34.65
C LYS A 178 -10.28 -14.69 35.88
N SER A 179 -9.80 -15.24 36.98
CA SER A 179 -9.64 -14.63 38.29
C SER A 179 -8.92 -13.28 38.22
N ILE A 180 -9.41 -12.31 39.01
CA ILE A 180 -8.97 -10.91 39.06
C ILE A 180 -7.52 -10.72 39.57
N PHE A 181 -6.86 -11.78 40.05
CA PHE A 181 -5.54 -11.69 40.68
C PHE A 181 -4.31 -11.98 39.80
N SER A 182 -4.43 -12.03 38.46
CA SER A 182 -3.26 -12.10 37.55
C SER A 182 -2.96 -10.79 36.78
N CYS A 183 -3.55 -9.66 37.20
CA CYS A 183 -3.63 -8.43 36.39
C CYS A 183 -2.36 -7.56 36.41
N VAL A 184 -1.47 -7.73 37.40
CA VAL A 184 -0.33 -6.81 37.60
C VAL A 184 0.78 -6.99 36.55
N PRO A 185 1.27 -8.21 36.22
CA PRO A 185 2.32 -8.37 35.20
C PRO A 185 1.85 -8.02 33.78
N CYS A 186 0.57 -8.31 33.47
CA CYS A 186 -0.01 -8.02 32.16
C CYS A 186 -0.19 -6.51 31.94
N PHE A 187 -0.61 -5.76 32.97
CA PHE A 187 -0.76 -4.30 32.88
C PHE A 187 0.56 -3.59 32.64
N PHE A 188 1.61 -3.91 33.42
CA PHE A 188 2.95 -3.34 33.22
C PHE A 188 3.54 -3.70 31.85
N SER A 189 3.36 -4.94 31.39
CA SER A 189 3.82 -5.32 30.04
C SER A 189 3.11 -4.53 28.94
N SER A 190 1.81 -4.23 29.08
CA SER A 190 1.03 -3.47 28.10
C SER A 190 1.42 -1.98 28.06
N VAL A 191 1.65 -1.38 29.23
CA VAL A 191 2.14 0.00 29.36
C VAL A 191 3.57 0.11 28.81
N PHE A 192 4.47 -0.78 29.20
CA PHE A 192 5.84 -0.81 28.70
C PHE A 192 5.90 -1.02 27.18
N ASN A 193 5.10 -1.95 26.65
CA ASN A 193 4.98 -2.15 25.21
C ASN A 193 4.51 -0.88 24.49
N THR A 194 3.52 -0.18 25.05
CA THR A 194 3.02 1.07 24.50
C THR A 194 4.07 2.17 24.54
N ILE A 195 4.80 2.34 25.64
CA ILE A 195 5.90 3.30 25.73
C ILE A 195 7.00 2.97 24.72
N SER A 196 7.39 1.70 24.61
CA SER A 196 8.40 1.25 23.65
C SER A 196 7.97 1.48 22.21
N ASP A 197 6.71 1.21 21.87
CA ASP A 197 6.15 1.41 20.53
C ASP A 197 5.97 2.90 20.19
N VAL A 198 5.56 3.73 21.15
CA VAL A 198 5.54 5.19 21.00
C VAL A 198 6.96 5.71 20.80
N ARG A 199 7.93 5.28 21.62
CA ARG A 199 9.33 5.67 21.46
C ARG A 199 9.87 5.25 20.11
N MET A 200 9.60 4.03 19.65
CA MET A 200 10.02 3.56 18.34
C MET A 200 9.36 4.34 17.20
N SER A 201 8.11 4.76 17.37
CA SER A 201 7.38 5.53 16.37
C SER A 201 7.79 7.00 16.36
N ILE A 202 8.19 7.56 17.51
CA ILE A 202 8.53 8.98 17.66
C ILE A 202 10.03 9.24 17.47
N LEU A 203 10.88 8.33 17.94
CA LEU A 203 12.35 8.43 17.94
C LEU A 203 12.95 7.28 17.12
N LYS A 204 12.40 6.98 15.94
CA LYS A 204 12.96 5.95 15.05
C LYS A 204 14.37 6.35 14.67
N SER A 205 15.38 5.59 15.13
CA SER A 205 16.75 5.74 14.65
C SER A 205 16.83 5.31 13.18
N GLU A 206 17.78 5.84 12.43
CA GLU A 206 18.09 5.35 11.09
C GLU A 206 18.39 3.84 11.11
N ASP A 207 17.97 3.13 10.07
CA ASP A 207 18.37 1.75 9.79
C ASP A 207 19.74 1.72 9.11
N ASP A 208 20.42 0.58 9.21
CA ASP A 208 21.73 0.40 8.59
C ASP A 208 21.64 0.52 7.06
N ARG A 209 22.73 0.93 6.42
CA ARG A 209 22.84 0.86 4.96
C ARG A 209 22.86 -0.60 4.53
N THR A 210 21.99 -0.97 3.61
CA THR A 210 21.81 -2.34 3.14
C THR A 210 21.48 -2.36 1.64
N PRO A 211 21.54 -3.52 0.98
CA PRO A 211 21.10 -3.64 -0.42
C PRO A 211 19.66 -3.18 -0.70
N ILE A 212 18.78 -3.09 0.32
CA ILE A 212 17.41 -2.54 0.16
C ILE A 212 17.27 -1.07 0.63
N ARG A 213 18.35 -0.48 1.17
CA ARG A 213 18.40 0.89 1.68
C ARG A 213 19.77 1.50 1.42
N SER A 214 19.87 2.36 0.40
CA SER A 214 21.10 3.09 0.06
C SER A 214 21.58 4.01 1.19
N GLY A 215 20.64 4.62 1.92
CA GLY A 215 20.92 5.66 2.92
C GLY A 215 21.24 7.01 2.29
N ASN A 216 20.94 7.18 1.00
CA ASN A 216 21.01 8.46 0.31
C ASN A 216 19.82 9.34 0.73
N GLY A 217 20.05 10.67 0.79
CA GLY A 217 18.96 11.62 0.97
C GLY A 217 18.19 11.85 -0.32
N GLY A 218 16.89 12.17 -0.22
CA GLY A 218 16.08 12.58 -1.37
C GLY A 218 15.67 11.44 -2.31
N ILE A 219 15.57 10.20 -1.82
CA ILE A 219 15.13 9.02 -2.59
C ILE A 219 13.79 9.28 -3.29
N GLU A 220 12.90 10.05 -2.65
CA GLU A 220 11.60 10.47 -3.18
C GLU A 220 11.66 11.31 -4.48
N PHE A 221 12.84 11.83 -4.84
CA PHE A 221 13.08 12.59 -6.07
C PHE A 221 13.88 11.80 -7.12
N HIS A 222 14.24 10.55 -6.82
CA HIS A 222 14.97 9.68 -7.74
C HIS A 222 14.01 8.74 -8.50
N PRO A 223 14.35 8.35 -9.74
CA PRO A 223 13.53 7.42 -10.50
C PRO A 223 13.29 6.11 -9.73
N THR A 224 12.05 5.67 -9.70
CA THR A 224 11.67 4.36 -9.12
C THR A 224 11.47 3.36 -10.25
N SER A 225 11.99 2.14 -10.09
CA SER A 225 11.62 0.99 -10.92
C SER A 225 10.39 0.33 -10.33
N ILE A 226 9.33 0.19 -11.12
CA ILE A 226 8.08 -0.45 -10.70
C ILE A 226 8.01 -1.81 -11.34
N THR A 227 7.90 -2.86 -10.55
CA THR A 227 7.83 -4.22 -11.09
C THR A 227 6.82 -5.07 -10.34
N THR A 228 6.21 -6.05 -11.02
CA THR A 228 5.11 -6.85 -10.44
C THR A 228 5.39 -8.35 -10.43
N MET A 229 4.83 -9.03 -9.44
CA MET A 229 4.77 -10.48 -9.29
C MET A 229 3.37 -10.92 -8.92
N THR A 230 3.02 -12.16 -9.24
CA THR A 230 1.72 -12.73 -8.92
C THR A 230 1.89 -14.07 -8.22
N PHE A 231 1.23 -14.23 -7.08
CA PHE A 231 1.18 -15.48 -6.32
C PHE A 231 -0.24 -16.07 -6.31
N PRO A 232 -0.40 -17.40 -6.34
CA PRO A 232 -1.70 -18.03 -6.17
C PRO A 232 -2.26 -17.79 -4.76
N LEU A 233 -3.45 -17.18 -4.65
CA LEU A 233 -4.02 -16.81 -3.35
C LEU A 233 -4.45 -18.05 -2.52
N ASP A 234 -4.81 -19.13 -3.19
CA ASP A 234 -5.13 -20.43 -2.59
C ASP A 234 -3.93 -21.03 -1.85
N GLN A 235 -2.73 -20.96 -2.43
CA GLN A 235 -1.49 -21.42 -1.77
C GLN A 235 -1.18 -20.58 -0.53
N ILE A 236 -1.36 -19.26 -0.61
CA ILE A 236 -1.23 -18.36 0.55
C ILE A 236 -2.26 -18.70 1.64
N LYS A 237 -3.52 -18.99 1.26
CA LYS A 237 -4.58 -19.44 2.17
C LYS A 237 -4.26 -20.80 2.80
N SER A 238 -3.59 -21.70 2.09
CA SER A 238 -3.13 -22.98 2.64
C SER A 238 -2.10 -22.75 3.76
N ILE A 239 -1.05 -21.95 3.51
CA ILE A 239 -0.04 -21.59 4.53
C ILE A 239 -0.72 -20.97 5.76
N LYS A 240 -1.61 -20.00 5.53
CA LYS A 240 -2.40 -19.34 6.58
C LYS A 240 -3.10 -20.37 7.48
N THR A 241 -3.77 -21.35 6.87
CA THR A 241 -4.56 -22.36 7.60
C THR A 241 -3.66 -23.28 8.40
N LYS A 242 -2.55 -23.75 7.82
CA LYS A 242 -1.60 -24.65 8.51
C LYS A 242 -0.90 -23.98 9.70
N LEU A 243 -0.55 -22.70 9.59
CA LEU A 243 0.13 -21.97 10.66
C LEU A 243 -0.84 -21.32 11.67
N GLY A 244 -2.15 -21.30 11.39
CA GLY A 244 -3.14 -20.63 12.24
C GLY A 244 -2.98 -19.10 12.31
N VAL A 245 -2.49 -18.48 11.23
CA VAL A 245 -2.19 -17.03 11.16
C VAL A 245 -3.14 -16.28 10.21
N THR A 246 -2.93 -14.99 9.97
CA THR A 246 -3.67 -14.23 8.95
C THR A 246 -2.93 -14.17 7.61
N ILE A 247 -3.63 -13.82 6.52
CA ILE A 247 -3.00 -13.65 5.20
C ILE A 247 -1.92 -12.56 5.25
N ASN A 248 -2.17 -11.46 5.97
CA ASN A 248 -1.18 -10.38 6.12
C ASN A 248 0.10 -10.87 6.79
N ASP A 249 -0.01 -11.75 7.78
CA ASP A 249 1.17 -12.31 8.47
C ASP A 249 2.01 -13.17 7.52
N VAL A 250 1.36 -13.99 6.69
CA VAL A 250 2.03 -14.81 5.66
C VAL A 250 2.74 -13.90 4.65
N ILE A 251 2.06 -12.88 4.15
CA ILE A 251 2.64 -11.91 3.20
C ILE A 251 3.84 -11.20 3.82
N SER A 252 3.71 -10.67 5.04
CA SER A 252 4.83 -10.03 5.74
C SER A 252 6.01 -10.99 5.94
N GLY A 253 5.76 -12.25 6.32
CA GLY A 253 6.81 -13.25 6.47
C GLY A 253 7.54 -13.55 5.15
N ILE A 254 6.82 -13.71 4.05
CA ILE A 254 7.41 -13.90 2.71
C ILE A 254 8.25 -12.69 2.31
N LEU A 255 7.73 -11.47 2.47
CA LEU A 255 8.44 -10.25 2.11
C LEU A 255 9.69 -10.03 2.95
N PHE A 256 9.63 -10.29 4.25
CA PHE A 256 10.79 -10.17 5.14
C PHE A 256 11.85 -11.21 4.84
N TYR A 257 11.44 -12.47 4.63
CA TYR A 257 12.39 -13.52 4.27
C TYR A 257 13.02 -13.26 2.89
N GLY A 258 12.21 -12.88 1.89
CA GLY A 258 12.70 -12.53 0.56
C GLY A 258 13.63 -11.32 0.55
N ALA A 259 13.35 -10.29 1.37
CA ALA A 259 14.26 -9.16 1.54
C ALA A 259 15.60 -9.59 2.17
N ARG A 260 15.59 -10.53 3.12
CA ARG A 260 16.83 -11.09 3.69
C ARG A 260 17.61 -11.92 2.69
N LEU A 261 16.94 -12.77 1.91
CA LEU A 261 17.58 -13.51 0.81
C LEU A 261 18.22 -12.57 -0.21
N TYR A 262 17.51 -11.48 -0.57
CA TYR A 262 18.05 -10.49 -1.49
C TYR A 262 19.29 -9.77 -0.94
N MET A 263 19.27 -9.37 0.34
CA MET A 263 20.47 -8.79 0.95
C MET A 263 21.66 -9.74 0.84
N GLN A 264 21.46 -11.00 1.26
CA GLN A 264 22.50 -12.04 1.27
C GLN A 264 23.06 -12.33 -0.12
N GLU A 265 22.21 -12.30 -1.14
CA GLU A 265 22.61 -12.51 -2.54
C GLU A 265 23.48 -11.36 -3.07
N ILE A 266 23.21 -10.11 -2.64
CA ILE A 266 23.88 -8.93 -3.17
C ILE A 266 25.17 -8.57 -2.42
N SER A 267 25.24 -8.78 -1.10
CA SER A 267 26.44 -8.40 -0.33
C SER A 267 26.89 -9.47 0.67
N GLN A 268 28.18 -9.81 0.60
CA GLN A 268 28.80 -10.77 1.52
C GLN A 268 28.80 -10.30 2.98
N GLU A 269 28.88 -8.99 3.25
CA GLU A 269 28.80 -8.44 4.60
C GLU A 269 27.41 -8.64 5.25
N SER A 270 26.35 -8.70 4.43
CA SER A 270 25.00 -8.99 4.91
C SER A 270 24.74 -10.48 5.18
N ILE A 271 25.69 -11.36 4.84
CA ILE A 271 25.65 -12.79 5.19
C ILE A 271 25.62 -12.98 6.72
N THR A 272 26.24 -12.08 7.48
CA THR A 272 26.15 -12.08 8.95
C THR A 272 24.71 -11.91 9.46
N GLY A 273 23.78 -11.47 8.61
CA GLY A 273 22.35 -11.36 8.91
C GLY A 273 22.00 -10.32 9.98
N ASN A 274 22.98 -9.54 10.44
CA ASN A 274 22.88 -8.74 11.65
C ASN A 274 22.44 -7.29 11.43
N SER A 275 22.32 -6.85 10.17
CA SER A 275 21.89 -5.49 9.83
C SER A 275 20.47 -5.21 10.31
N LYS A 276 20.32 -4.06 10.98
CA LYS A 276 19.04 -3.55 11.45
C LYS A 276 18.26 -3.01 10.25
N SER A 277 17.14 -3.66 9.97
CA SER A 277 16.19 -3.23 8.95
C SER A 277 14.79 -3.23 9.53
N THR A 278 14.01 -2.23 9.17
CA THR A 278 12.65 -1.99 9.65
C THR A 278 11.74 -1.78 8.46
N ALA A 279 10.58 -2.42 8.48
CA ALA A 279 9.50 -2.21 7.55
C ALA A 279 8.41 -1.31 8.14
N LEU A 280 7.91 -0.37 7.37
CA LEU A 280 6.71 0.41 7.67
C LEU A 280 5.48 -0.35 7.16
N VAL A 281 4.78 -1.03 8.06
CA VAL A 281 3.54 -1.74 7.70
C VAL A 281 2.35 -0.80 7.88
N LEU A 282 1.65 -0.49 6.78
CA LEU A 282 0.50 0.40 6.81
C LEU A 282 -0.74 -0.32 7.35
N LEU A 283 -1.45 0.37 8.25
CA LEU A 283 -2.68 -0.07 8.88
C LEU A 283 -3.78 0.96 8.61
N ASN A 284 -4.92 0.51 8.10
CA ASN A 284 -6.14 1.33 8.06
C ASN A 284 -6.70 1.48 9.49
N THR A 285 -6.75 2.71 10.00
CA THR A 285 -7.22 2.96 11.37
C THR A 285 -8.73 2.88 11.52
N ARG A 286 -9.48 2.87 10.40
CA ARG A 286 -10.91 2.53 10.40
C ARG A 286 -11.17 1.10 10.87
N MET A 287 -10.17 0.22 10.76
CA MET A 287 -10.27 -1.18 11.19
C MET A 287 -9.94 -1.43 12.67
N LEU A 288 -9.65 -0.38 13.44
CA LEU A 288 -9.51 -0.51 14.90
C LEU A 288 -10.88 -0.67 15.61
N GLY A 289 -12.00 -0.50 14.89
CA GLY A 289 -13.37 -0.85 15.31
C GLY A 289 -13.92 -2.12 14.65
N ASN A 290 -15.25 -2.22 14.49
CA ASN A 290 -15.86 -3.30 13.70
C ASN A 290 -15.44 -3.18 12.22
N TYR A 291 -14.96 -4.27 11.63
CA TYR A 291 -14.57 -4.32 10.22
C TYR A 291 -15.78 -4.07 9.31
N THR A 292 -15.67 -3.06 8.45
CA THR A 292 -16.63 -2.79 7.36
C THR A 292 -15.98 -3.24 6.04
N SER A 293 -16.68 -4.06 5.24
CA SER A 293 -16.18 -4.46 3.93
C SER A 293 -16.27 -3.30 2.93
N ILE A 294 -15.42 -3.30 1.89
CA ILE A 294 -15.45 -2.26 0.85
C ILE A 294 -16.83 -2.20 0.15
N LYS A 295 -17.52 -3.34 0.05
CA LYS A 295 -18.90 -3.47 -0.48
C LYS A 295 -19.93 -2.73 0.38
N ASP A 296 -19.81 -2.83 1.69
CA ASP A 296 -20.71 -2.13 2.60
C ASP A 296 -20.41 -0.62 2.58
N MET A 297 -19.14 -0.22 2.37
CA MET A 297 -18.76 1.19 2.28
C MET A 297 -19.41 1.95 1.12
N ALA A 298 -19.55 1.34 -0.06
CA ALA A 298 -20.24 1.95 -1.20
C ALA A 298 -21.75 2.18 -0.93
N LYS A 299 -22.31 1.52 0.10
CA LYS A 299 -23.72 1.60 0.48
C LYS A 299 -23.96 2.42 1.74
N LEU A 300 -22.93 2.76 2.51
CA LEU A 300 -23.04 3.49 3.77
C LEU A 300 -23.14 4.99 3.54
N LYS A 301 -23.84 5.68 4.44
CA LYS A 301 -23.99 7.15 4.35
C LYS A 301 -22.63 7.83 4.57
N PRO A 302 -22.36 9.00 3.95
CA PRO A 302 -21.10 9.74 4.14
C PRO A 302 -20.73 10.04 5.61
N ALA A 303 -21.73 10.14 6.49
CA ALA A 303 -21.55 10.34 7.93
C ALA A 303 -21.01 9.10 8.67
N GLU A 304 -21.28 7.90 8.17
CA GLU A 304 -20.88 6.62 8.78
C GLU A 304 -19.46 6.21 8.36
N MET A 305 -19.03 6.63 7.16
CA MET A 305 -17.71 6.32 6.58
C MET A 305 -17.09 7.56 5.93
N PRO A 306 -16.51 8.47 6.73
CA PRO A 306 -15.98 9.72 6.22
C PRO A 306 -14.76 9.51 5.31
N TRP A 307 -14.84 10.15 4.14
CA TRP A 307 -13.77 10.26 3.15
C TRP A 307 -12.52 10.92 3.75
N GLY A 308 -11.34 10.50 3.31
CA GLY A 308 -10.06 11.14 3.64
C GLY A 308 -9.02 10.20 4.24
N ASN A 309 -7.96 10.76 4.80
CA ASN A 309 -6.81 9.98 5.27
C ASN A 309 -7.04 9.43 6.68
N ARG A 310 -7.11 8.11 6.82
CA ARG A 310 -7.18 7.40 8.11
C ARG A 310 -6.37 6.11 8.06
N PHE A 311 -5.06 6.27 8.12
CA PHE A 311 -4.12 5.18 8.22
C PHE A 311 -3.00 5.55 9.20
N ALA A 312 -2.25 4.53 9.62
CA ALA A 312 -1.05 4.67 10.43
C ALA A 312 0.01 3.72 9.88
N PHE A 313 1.28 4.03 10.10
CA PHE A 313 2.39 3.14 9.79
C PHE A 313 2.93 2.53 11.09
N LEU A 314 3.15 1.22 11.08
CA LEU A 314 3.76 0.48 12.18
C LEU A 314 5.19 0.14 11.81
N HIS A 315 6.16 0.58 12.62
CA HIS A 315 7.56 0.20 12.47
C HIS A 315 7.77 -1.25 12.93
N ILE A 316 7.88 -2.19 12.00
CA ILE A 316 8.09 -3.62 12.24
C ILE A 316 9.55 -3.97 11.93
N PRO A 317 10.37 -4.37 12.91
CA PRO A 317 11.71 -4.88 12.64
C PRO A 317 11.65 -6.12 11.74
N ILE A 318 12.49 -6.16 10.71
CA ILE A 318 12.67 -7.33 9.86
C ILE A 318 13.55 -8.32 10.64
N PRO A 319 13.09 -9.56 10.91
CA PRO A 319 13.88 -10.54 11.64
C PRO A 319 15.26 -10.72 11.00
N LYS A 320 16.29 -10.83 11.84
CA LYS A 320 17.67 -11.08 11.40
C LYS A 320 17.80 -12.54 10.99
N SER A 321 18.58 -12.82 9.93
CA SER A 321 18.79 -14.21 9.50
C SER A 321 19.51 -15.04 10.55
N ALA A 322 20.39 -14.43 11.35
CA ALA A 322 21.09 -15.10 12.45
C ALA A 322 20.15 -15.57 13.58
N ASP A 323 19.01 -14.90 13.76
CA ASP A 323 18.04 -15.19 14.82
C ASP A 323 16.99 -16.23 14.39
N VAL A 324 17.02 -16.68 13.13
CA VAL A 324 15.97 -17.50 12.52
C VAL A 324 16.57 -18.75 11.86
N SER A 325 16.24 -19.92 12.41
CA SER A 325 16.65 -21.21 11.83
C SER A 325 15.60 -21.80 10.89
N ASN A 326 14.31 -21.52 11.11
CA ASN A 326 13.22 -22.02 10.27
C ASN A 326 12.59 -20.86 9.46
N PRO A 327 12.41 -20.99 8.13
CA PRO A 327 11.74 -19.96 7.32
C PRO A 327 10.33 -19.61 7.80
N LEU A 328 9.62 -20.53 8.47
CA LEU A 328 8.31 -20.28 9.05
C LEU A 328 8.35 -19.29 10.23
N ASP A 329 9.50 -19.15 10.89
CA ASP A 329 9.63 -18.21 12.01
C ASP A 329 9.54 -16.76 11.55
N PHE A 330 9.88 -16.45 10.28
CA PHE A 330 9.62 -15.12 9.72
C PHE A 330 8.13 -14.76 9.77
N VAL A 331 7.25 -15.73 9.50
CA VAL A 331 5.79 -15.54 9.56
C VAL A 331 5.33 -15.40 11.01
N LEU A 332 5.75 -16.32 11.88
CA LEU A 332 5.32 -16.36 13.29
C LEU A 332 5.85 -15.17 14.09
N HIS A 333 7.08 -14.73 13.85
CA HIS A 333 7.68 -13.57 14.48
C HIS A 333 6.97 -12.28 14.04
N SER A 334 6.71 -12.14 12.74
CA SER A 334 5.94 -11.01 12.19
C SER A 334 4.56 -10.93 12.83
N GLN A 335 3.84 -12.06 12.91
CA GLN A 335 2.54 -12.14 13.56
C GLN A 335 2.61 -11.66 15.02
N LYS A 336 3.57 -12.17 15.81
CA LYS A 336 3.74 -11.79 17.22
C LYS A 336 3.95 -10.28 17.39
N ILE A 337 4.84 -9.68 16.59
CA ILE A 337 5.11 -8.23 16.67
C ILE A 337 3.89 -7.42 16.21
N ILE A 338 3.27 -7.77 15.08
CA ILE A 338 2.12 -7.04 14.54
C ILE A 338 0.94 -7.11 15.51
N MET A 339 0.64 -8.28 16.08
CA MET A 339 -0.40 -8.43 17.08
C MET A 339 -0.12 -7.60 18.34
N ARG A 340 1.13 -7.57 18.80
CA ARG A 340 1.56 -6.74 19.95
C ARG A 340 1.32 -5.25 19.67
N LYS A 341 1.74 -4.77 18.50
CA LYS A 341 1.59 -3.35 18.12
C LYS A 341 0.14 -2.95 17.87
N ARG A 342 -0.69 -3.85 17.33
CA ARG A 342 -2.13 -3.59 17.16
C ARG A 342 -2.87 -3.43 18.48
N LYS A 343 -2.42 -4.10 19.54
CA LYS A 343 -2.97 -3.96 20.90
C LYS A 343 -2.45 -2.72 21.63
N SER A 344 -1.38 -2.11 21.13
CA SER A 344 -0.81 -0.91 21.73
C SER A 344 -1.65 0.33 21.43
N LEU A 345 -1.72 1.25 22.39
CA LEU A 345 -2.29 2.59 22.18
C LEU A 345 -1.35 3.53 21.41
N ALA A 346 -0.19 3.04 20.94
CA ALA A 346 0.82 3.85 20.27
C ALA A 346 0.27 4.64 19.07
N VAL A 347 -0.59 4.04 18.25
CA VAL A 347 -1.21 4.72 17.11
C VAL A 347 -2.01 5.95 17.55
N TYR A 348 -2.81 5.83 18.62
CA TYR A 348 -3.60 6.94 19.15
C TYR A 348 -2.71 8.03 19.76
N ILE A 349 -1.71 7.64 20.55
CA ILE A 349 -0.79 8.56 21.22
C ILE A 349 0.05 9.32 20.19
N THR A 350 0.62 8.64 19.21
CA THR A 350 1.39 9.28 18.12
C THR A 350 0.50 10.20 17.29
N GLY A 351 -0.76 9.82 17.01
CA GLY A 351 -1.71 10.72 16.33
C GLY A 351 -1.95 12.02 17.10
N ARG A 352 -2.21 11.93 18.42
CA ARG A 352 -2.36 13.11 19.29
C ARG A 352 -1.10 13.97 19.35
N PHE A 353 0.07 13.34 19.41
CA PHE A 353 1.35 14.04 19.40
C PHE A 353 1.53 14.87 18.10
N LEU A 354 1.23 14.28 16.94
CA LEU A 354 1.29 14.99 15.65
C LEU A 354 0.27 16.14 15.57
N GLU A 355 -0.93 15.99 16.15
CA GLU A 355 -1.91 17.08 16.24
C GLU A 355 -1.39 18.25 17.08
N ILE A 356 -0.77 17.98 18.22
CA ILE A 356 -0.18 19.00 19.10
C ILE A 356 0.98 19.70 18.38
N MET A 357 1.88 18.93 17.77
CA MET A 357 2.99 19.49 16.99
C MET A 357 2.48 20.40 15.86
N LYS A 358 1.45 19.98 15.13
CA LYS A 358 0.84 20.79 14.07
C LYS A 358 0.34 22.12 14.61
N LYS A 359 -0.35 22.12 15.75
CA LYS A 359 -0.89 23.35 16.36
C LYS A 359 0.20 24.31 16.80
N LEU A 360 1.35 23.81 17.25
CA LEU A 360 2.45 24.62 17.79
C LEU A 360 3.46 25.06 16.73
N LYS A 361 3.75 24.22 15.73
CA LYS A 361 4.87 24.39 14.79
C LYS A 361 4.46 24.45 13.31
N GLY A 362 3.18 24.27 13.01
CA GLY A 362 2.67 24.27 11.64
C GLY A 362 2.81 22.92 10.91
N PRO A 363 2.13 22.76 9.76
CA PRO A 363 2.09 21.49 9.03
C PRO A 363 3.40 21.11 8.33
N GLU A 364 4.20 22.07 7.89
CA GLU A 364 5.49 21.84 7.20
C GLU A 364 6.51 21.17 8.13
N VAL A 365 6.59 21.60 9.39
CA VAL A 365 7.47 20.97 10.39
C VAL A 365 7.04 19.55 10.68
N VAL A 366 5.73 19.29 10.74
CA VAL A 366 5.20 17.93 10.91
C VAL A 366 5.48 17.06 9.69
N ALA A 367 5.41 17.63 8.47
CA ALA A 367 5.77 16.93 7.25
C ALA A 367 7.24 16.50 7.25
N GLY A 368 8.16 17.40 7.62
CA GLY A 368 9.59 17.08 7.75
C GLY A 368 9.87 16.02 8.83
N TYR A 369 9.12 16.05 9.93
CA TYR A 369 9.21 15.02 10.97
C TYR A 369 8.71 13.63 10.48
N ILE A 370 7.58 13.59 9.78
CA ILE A 370 7.07 12.35 9.18
C ILE A 370 8.05 11.84 8.12
N HIS A 371 8.58 12.73 7.27
CA HIS A 371 9.59 12.38 6.28
C HIS A 371 10.82 11.74 6.93
N SER A 372 11.38 12.36 7.97
CA SER A 372 12.56 11.85 8.67
C SER A 372 12.29 10.48 9.32
N THR A 373 11.20 10.34 10.08
CA THR A 373 10.86 9.06 10.72
C THR A 373 10.60 7.94 9.71
N ALA A 374 9.99 8.28 8.57
CA ALA A 374 9.71 7.33 7.50
C ALA A 374 10.99 6.95 6.74
N GLY A 375 11.87 7.91 6.40
CA GLY A 375 13.15 7.67 5.72
C GLY A 375 14.19 6.92 6.57
N ASN A 376 13.97 6.86 7.88
CA ASN A 376 14.76 6.05 8.81
C ASN A 376 14.40 4.55 8.76
N ALA A 377 13.38 4.15 7.99
CA ALA A 377 13.03 2.76 7.75
C ALA A 377 13.55 2.28 6.38
N SER A 378 13.77 0.98 6.26
CA SER A 378 14.34 0.37 5.05
C SER A 378 13.30 0.11 3.95
N MET A 379 12.08 -0.24 4.34
CA MET A 379 11.03 -0.58 3.37
C MET A 379 9.62 -0.20 3.85
N THR A 380 8.66 -0.15 2.93
CA THR A 380 7.23 0.05 3.23
C THR A 380 6.41 -1.13 2.72
N ILE A 381 5.36 -1.52 3.47
CA ILE A 381 4.40 -2.54 3.04
C ILE A 381 2.98 -2.00 3.20
N SER A 382 2.24 -1.97 2.08
CA SER A 382 0.83 -1.64 2.01
C SER A 382 0.05 -2.81 1.41
N ASN A 383 -1.10 -3.16 1.99
CA ASN A 383 -1.92 -4.27 1.50
C ASN A 383 -3.40 -3.87 1.42
N MET A 384 -4.04 -4.21 0.29
CA MET A 384 -5.46 -4.02 0.07
C MET A 384 -6.12 -5.31 -0.43
N ILE A 385 -7.38 -5.48 -0.06
CA ILE A 385 -8.19 -6.60 -0.52
C ILE A 385 -9.00 -6.11 -1.72
N GLY A 386 -8.79 -6.71 -2.89
CA GLY A 386 -9.63 -6.46 -4.08
C GLY A 386 -10.74 -7.51 -4.24
N PRO A 387 -11.57 -7.33 -5.29
CA PRO A 387 -12.76 -8.16 -5.50
C PRO A 387 -12.44 -9.57 -5.98
N VAL A 388 -13.40 -10.48 -5.77
CA VAL A 388 -13.26 -11.89 -6.18
C VAL A 388 -13.68 -12.12 -7.63
N GLU A 389 -14.58 -11.30 -8.15
CA GLU A 389 -15.03 -11.35 -9.54
C GLU A 389 -14.15 -10.51 -10.46
N GLN A 390 -14.13 -10.87 -11.75
CA GLN A 390 -13.51 -10.05 -12.78
C GLN A 390 -14.33 -8.75 -12.96
N MET A 391 -13.63 -7.64 -12.99
CA MET A 391 -14.19 -6.31 -13.23
C MET A 391 -14.11 -5.94 -14.70
N ALA A 392 -14.93 -4.96 -15.10
CA ALA A 392 -14.85 -4.27 -16.37
C ALA A 392 -14.96 -2.76 -16.16
N LEU A 393 -14.28 -1.99 -17.00
CA LEU A 393 -14.46 -0.54 -17.14
C LEU A 393 -15.15 -0.30 -18.47
N ALA A 394 -16.35 0.29 -18.47
CA ALA A 394 -17.13 0.55 -19.69
C ALA A 394 -17.13 -0.64 -20.69
N ASN A 395 -17.53 -1.81 -20.20
CA ASN A 395 -17.57 -3.09 -20.93
C ASN A 395 -16.22 -3.67 -21.38
N HIS A 396 -15.09 -3.09 -20.98
CA HIS A 396 -13.77 -3.66 -21.24
C HIS A 396 -13.28 -4.47 -20.04
N PRO A 397 -13.09 -5.80 -20.17
CA PRO A 397 -12.66 -6.65 -19.06
C PRO A 397 -11.26 -6.31 -18.56
N ILE A 398 -11.13 -6.26 -17.24
CA ILE A 398 -9.86 -6.03 -16.54
C ILE A 398 -9.25 -7.37 -16.21
N LYS A 399 -8.11 -7.67 -16.85
CA LYS A 399 -7.30 -8.87 -16.62
C LYS A 399 -6.52 -8.79 -15.31
N GLY A 400 -6.07 -7.60 -14.93
CA GLY A 400 -5.22 -7.39 -13.77
C GLY A 400 -5.38 -6.01 -13.14
N LEU A 401 -5.09 -5.93 -11.85
CA LEU A 401 -5.11 -4.69 -11.07
C LEU A 401 -3.88 -4.67 -10.15
N TYR A 402 -3.15 -3.57 -10.16
CA TYR A 402 -2.14 -3.28 -9.14
C TYR A 402 -2.07 -1.80 -8.84
N TYR A 403 -1.34 -1.44 -7.79
CA TYR A 403 -1.09 -0.04 -7.45
C TYR A 403 0.33 0.13 -6.91
N MET A 404 0.88 1.33 -6.97
CA MET A 404 2.15 1.69 -6.35
C MET A 404 2.02 3.05 -5.67
N VAL A 405 2.64 3.19 -4.49
CA VAL A 405 2.79 4.48 -3.82
C VAL A 405 4.17 5.02 -4.22
N VAL A 406 4.22 6.26 -4.69
CA VAL A 406 5.45 6.90 -5.22
C VAL A 406 5.68 8.25 -4.55
N GLY A 407 6.91 8.75 -4.56
CA GLY A 407 7.32 9.95 -3.83
C GLY A 407 7.55 9.71 -2.32
N THR A 408 7.87 8.47 -1.98
CA THR A 408 8.17 7.96 -0.64
C THR A 408 9.68 8.01 -0.36
N PRO A 409 10.12 8.29 0.87
CA PRO A 409 11.54 8.37 1.22
C PRO A 409 12.19 6.99 1.49
N GLN A 410 11.55 5.88 1.08
CA GLN A 410 12.07 4.53 1.28
C GLN A 410 12.75 4.01 0.02
N GLY A 411 13.80 3.19 0.18
CA GLY A 411 14.49 2.54 -0.94
C GLY A 411 13.66 1.42 -1.59
N LEU A 412 12.78 0.78 -0.81
CA LEU A 412 11.91 -0.31 -1.27
C LEU A 412 10.47 -0.15 -0.74
N ASP A 413 9.54 0.09 -1.65
CA ASP A 413 8.11 0.12 -1.36
C ASP A 413 7.42 -1.12 -1.94
N VAL A 414 6.58 -1.76 -1.13
CA VAL A 414 5.84 -2.96 -1.52
C VAL A 414 4.36 -2.72 -1.32
N THR A 415 3.60 -2.91 -2.39
CA THR A 415 2.13 -2.86 -2.37
C THR A 415 1.58 -4.21 -2.78
N VAL A 416 0.50 -4.62 -2.12
CA VAL A 416 -0.12 -5.93 -2.33
C VAL A 416 -1.62 -5.75 -2.54
N ILE A 417 -2.16 -6.40 -3.56
CA ILE A 417 -3.60 -6.46 -3.80
C ILE A 417 -4.04 -7.86 -4.22
N SER A 418 -5.16 -8.34 -3.68
CA SER A 418 -5.81 -9.55 -4.16
C SER A 418 -6.84 -9.25 -5.24
N TYR A 419 -6.82 -9.93 -6.38
CA TYR A 419 -7.82 -9.78 -7.45
C TYR A 419 -8.03 -11.12 -8.16
N VAL A 420 -9.29 -11.57 -8.33
CA VAL A 420 -9.65 -12.81 -9.04
C VAL A 420 -8.78 -14.02 -8.64
N GLY A 421 -8.73 -14.29 -7.33
CA GLY A 421 -7.98 -15.44 -6.79
C GLY A 421 -6.45 -15.35 -6.90
N LYS A 422 -5.91 -14.23 -7.36
CA LYS A 422 -4.48 -13.96 -7.47
C LYS A 422 -4.07 -12.90 -6.46
N LEU A 423 -2.90 -13.05 -5.87
CA LEU A 423 -2.27 -12.05 -5.02
C LEU A 423 -1.17 -11.35 -5.83
N ARG A 424 -1.40 -10.08 -6.18
CA ARG A 424 -0.44 -9.27 -6.91
C ARG A 424 0.42 -8.46 -5.96
N VAL A 425 1.73 -8.61 -6.09
CA VAL A 425 2.75 -7.88 -5.33
C VAL A 425 3.48 -6.95 -6.29
N THR A 426 3.53 -5.67 -5.98
CA THR A 426 4.25 -4.66 -6.77
C THR A 426 5.37 -4.09 -5.92
N PHE A 427 6.56 -4.00 -6.49
CA PHE A 427 7.75 -3.45 -5.88
C PHE A 427 8.09 -2.14 -6.56
N GLY A 428 8.17 -1.06 -5.78
CA GLY A 428 8.75 0.21 -6.16
C GLY A 428 10.15 0.26 -5.56
N ALA A 429 11.18 0.20 -6.40
CA ALA A 429 12.54 0.05 -5.96
C ALA A 429 13.41 1.22 -6.48
N GLU A 430 14.34 1.71 -5.65
CA GLU A 430 15.30 2.75 -6.05
C GLU A 430 16.08 2.31 -7.30
N LYS A 431 15.85 3.00 -8.43
CA LYS A 431 16.41 2.62 -9.73
C LYS A 431 17.93 2.78 -9.69
N GLY A 432 18.64 1.69 -10.01
CA GLY A 432 20.10 1.65 -10.01
C GLY A 432 20.72 1.16 -8.70
N HIS A 433 19.98 1.15 -7.58
CA HIS A 433 20.45 0.57 -6.32
C HIS A 433 19.90 -0.85 -6.10
N ILE A 434 18.61 -1.07 -6.39
CA ILE A 434 17.95 -2.36 -6.23
C ILE A 434 17.74 -3.01 -7.59
N ASP A 435 18.24 -4.24 -7.76
CA ASP A 435 18.00 -5.05 -8.96
C ASP A 435 16.61 -5.71 -8.88
N PRO A 436 15.65 -5.31 -9.74
CA PRO A 436 14.29 -5.82 -9.68
C PRO A 436 14.20 -7.32 -10.00
N GLN A 437 15.05 -7.85 -10.89
CA GLN A 437 14.97 -9.26 -11.30
C GLN A 437 15.51 -10.18 -10.19
N LYS A 438 16.63 -9.79 -9.58
CA LYS A 438 17.16 -10.52 -8.41
C LYS A 438 16.20 -10.45 -7.24
N LEU A 439 15.62 -9.29 -6.97
CA LEU A 439 14.60 -9.14 -5.92
C LEU A 439 13.43 -10.08 -6.16
N LYS A 440 12.88 -10.15 -7.38
CA LYS A 440 11.81 -11.09 -7.72
C LYS A 440 12.20 -12.54 -7.49
N SER A 441 13.39 -12.94 -7.94
CA SER A 441 13.90 -14.30 -7.75
C SER A 441 13.98 -14.67 -6.26
N CYS A 442 14.50 -13.78 -5.42
CA CYS A 442 14.56 -13.98 -3.97
C CYS A 442 13.17 -14.06 -3.32
N MET A 443 12.21 -13.25 -3.78
CA MET A 443 10.82 -13.29 -3.29
C MET A 443 10.11 -14.58 -3.68
N GLU A 444 10.32 -15.08 -4.91
CA GLU A 444 9.80 -16.37 -5.35
C GLU A 444 10.40 -17.51 -4.53
N ASN A 445 11.71 -17.50 -4.33
CA ASN A 445 12.40 -18.50 -3.50
C ASN A 445 11.87 -18.50 -2.05
N ALA A 446 11.69 -17.31 -1.46
CA ALA A 446 11.11 -17.17 -0.13
C ALA A 446 9.70 -17.77 -0.04
N PHE A 447 8.85 -17.47 -1.03
CA PHE A 447 7.50 -18.04 -1.12
C PHE A 447 7.54 -19.58 -1.21
N GLN A 448 8.32 -20.13 -2.15
CA GLN A 448 8.42 -21.58 -2.34
C GLN A 448 8.97 -22.29 -1.11
N THR A 449 9.95 -21.71 -0.43
CA THR A 449 10.57 -22.26 0.77
C THR A 449 9.58 -22.28 1.94
N ILE A 450 8.86 -21.18 2.19
CA ILE A 450 7.81 -21.11 3.23
C ILE A 450 6.66 -22.06 2.90
N PHE A 451 6.23 -22.12 1.63
CA PHE A 451 5.18 -23.01 1.18
C PHE A 451 5.55 -24.48 1.44
N LYS A 452 6.74 -24.92 1.00
CA LYS A 452 7.24 -26.28 1.25
C LYS A 452 7.39 -26.58 2.74
N ALA A 453 7.98 -25.67 3.52
CA ALA A 453 8.18 -25.86 4.95
C ALA A 453 6.84 -26.02 5.70
N SER A 454 5.84 -25.20 5.37
CA SER A 454 4.51 -25.29 5.98
C SER A 454 3.79 -26.61 5.66
N HIS A 455 4.15 -27.28 4.56
CA HIS A 455 3.56 -28.56 4.17
C HIS A 455 4.33 -29.78 4.64
N LYS A 456 5.58 -29.62 5.09
CA LYS A 456 6.40 -30.67 5.70
C LYS A 456 6.24 -30.77 7.22
N SER A 457 5.89 -29.66 7.89
CA SER A 457 5.62 -29.69 9.32
C SER A 457 4.42 -30.61 9.57
N PRO A 458 4.53 -31.65 10.42
CA PRO A 458 3.42 -32.54 10.70
C PRO A 458 2.24 -31.70 11.19
N THR A 459 1.08 -31.95 10.61
CA THR A 459 -0.18 -31.40 11.13
C THR A 459 -0.19 -31.68 12.61
N ASN A 460 -0.30 -30.63 13.44
CA ASN A 460 -0.81 -30.80 14.79
C ASN A 460 -2.27 -31.24 14.63
N ASP A 461 -2.46 -32.51 14.29
CA ASP A 461 -3.67 -33.26 14.56
C ASP A 461 -3.78 -33.26 16.08
N LYS A 462 -4.44 -32.22 16.59
CA LYS A 462 -4.94 -32.26 17.95
C LYS A 462 -5.95 -33.39 17.99
N LEU A 463 -5.48 -34.53 18.49
CA LEU A 463 -6.31 -35.44 19.25
C LEU A 463 -7.14 -34.63 20.27
N ASN A 464 -8.42 -35.01 20.30
CA ASN A 464 -9.47 -34.73 21.28
C ASN A 464 -10.23 -33.41 21.15
#